data_AF-A0A401HY45-F1
#
_entry.id   AF-A0A401HY45-F1
#
_cell.length_a   1.000
_cell.length_b   1.000
_cell.length_c   1.000
_cell.angle_alpha   90.00
_cell.angle_beta   90.00
_cell.angle_gamma   90.00
#
_symmetry.space_group_name_H-M   'P 1'
#
loop_
_entity.id
_entity.type
_entity.pdbx_description
1 polymer ?
#
loop_
_entity_poly.entity_id
_entity_poly.type
_entity_poly.pdbx_seq_one_letter_code
_entity_poly.pdbx_strand_id
1 'polypeptide(L)'
;MVNFVIFLHVLGAAGLGFYLVLPFLVGRASKLAGEGQSGLSEGLVSGNRVAQYFLILSFLTGGYLISQSEYKVVWIILVIVLFLAVAALAGIMTGPLKRIAISIQNGQSASGHIRKAQTMSFLVLILYVVVLYLMKYPMYR
;
A
#
# COMPACT_ATOMS: atom_id res chain seq x y z
N MET A 1 12.97 18.12 16.52
CA MET A 1 11.67 17.87 15.85
C MET A 1 11.85 17.14 14.51
N VAL A 2 12.66 17.67 13.59
CA VAL A 2 12.89 17.06 12.25
C VAL A 2 13.30 15.58 12.31
N ASN A 3 14.29 15.20 13.12
CA ASN A 3 14.73 13.81 13.24
C ASN A 3 13.62 12.85 13.69
N PHE A 4 12.71 13.30 14.57
CA PHE A 4 11.57 12.51 15.01
C PHE A 4 10.56 12.31 13.87
N VAL A 5 10.31 13.34 13.07
CA VAL A 5 9.44 13.23 11.89
C VAL A 5 10.06 12.33 10.82
N ILE A 6 11.38 12.42 10.61
CA ILE A 6 12.12 11.50 9.72
C ILE A 6 11.94 10.05 10.20
N PHE A 7 12.13 9.78 11.50
CA PHE A 7 11.91 8.45 12.05
C PHE A 7 10.49 7.93 11.77
N LEU A 8 9.47 8.75 12.03
CA LEU A 8 8.08 8.39 11.72
C LEU A 8 7.84 8.19 10.22
N HIS A 9 8.47 8.98 9.36
CA HIS A 9 8.37 8.84 7.92
C HIS A 9 8.97 7.52 7.43
N VAL A 10 10.15 7.16 7.94
CA VAL A 10 10.82 5.88 7.67
C VAL A 10 10.00 4.71 8.21
N LEU A 11 9.42 4.83 9.40
CA LEU A 11 8.51 3.84 9.97
C LEU A 11 7.27 3.64 9.08
N GLY A 12 6.71 4.74 8.58
CA GLY A 12 5.63 4.72 7.60
C GLY A 12 6.02 3.99 6.32
N ALA A 13 7.18 4.29 5.75
CA ALA A 13 7.71 3.60 4.58
C ALA A 13 7.93 2.09 4.83
N ALA A 14 8.41 1.72 6.02
CA ALA A 14 8.56 0.31 6.40
C ALA A 14 7.20 -0.40 6.45
N GLY A 15 6.17 0.23 7.03
CA GLY A 15 4.80 -0.30 7.05
C GLY A 15 4.19 -0.47 5.65
N LEU A 16 4.48 0.46 4.74
CA LEU A 16 4.10 0.36 3.33
C LEU A 16 4.83 -0.78 2.59
N GLY A 17 5.89 -1.36 3.16
CA GLY A 17 6.55 -2.56 2.65
C GLY A 17 5.60 -3.75 2.44
N PHE A 18 4.46 -3.78 3.14
CA PHE A 18 3.37 -4.71 2.86
C PHE A 18 2.94 -4.71 1.38
N TYR A 19 2.86 -3.54 0.76
CA TYR A 19 2.48 -3.41 -0.65
C TYR A 19 3.50 -4.00 -1.62
N LEU A 20 4.74 -4.20 -1.19
CA LEU A 20 5.76 -4.87 -2.00
C LEU A 20 5.46 -6.37 -2.17
N VAL A 21 4.86 -6.98 -1.16
CA VAL A 21 4.61 -8.43 -1.13
C VAL A 21 3.15 -8.80 -1.40
N LEU A 22 2.24 -7.85 -1.24
CA LEU A 22 0.80 -8.04 -1.37
C LEU A 22 0.34 -8.78 -2.65
N PRO A 23 0.79 -8.47 -3.88
CA PRO A 23 0.31 -9.16 -5.07
C PRO A 23 0.63 -10.67 -5.06
N PHE A 24 1.72 -11.05 -4.41
CA PHE A 24 2.09 -12.45 -4.25
C PHE A 24 1.25 -13.14 -3.17
N LEU A 25 1.00 -12.45 -2.05
CA LEU A 25 0.14 -12.96 -0.97
C LEU A 25 -1.31 -13.16 -1.44
N VAL A 26 -1.88 -12.21 -2.18
CA VAL A 26 -3.23 -12.35 -2.77
C VAL A 26 -3.29 -13.55 -3.71
N GLY A 27 -2.26 -13.76 -4.54
CA GLY A 27 -2.20 -14.92 -5.43
C GLY A 27 -2.19 -16.26 -4.69
N ARG A 28 -1.61 -16.31 -3.48
CA ARG A 28 -1.61 -17.51 -2.63
C ARG A 28 -2.98 -17.85 -2.03
N ALA A 29 -3.88 -16.89 -1.90
CA ALA A 29 -5.23 -17.13 -1.37
C ALA A 29 -6.03 -18.17 -2.18
N SER A 30 -5.72 -18.34 -3.47
CA SER A 30 -6.33 -19.38 -4.32
C SER A 30 -5.70 -20.77 -4.18
N LYS A 31 -4.51 -20.86 -3.58
CA LYS A 31 -3.69 -22.09 -3.51
C LYS A 31 -3.76 -22.79 -2.15
N LEU A 32 -4.34 -22.13 -1.15
CA LEU A 32 -4.55 -22.68 0.19
C LEU A 32 -5.98 -23.21 0.31
N ALA A 33 -6.19 -24.12 1.25
CA ALA A 33 -7.51 -24.66 1.60
C ALA A 33 -7.70 -24.65 3.12
N GLY A 34 -8.97 -24.72 3.55
CA GLY A 34 -9.34 -24.77 4.97
C GLY A 34 -8.91 -23.53 5.75
N GLU A 35 -8.52 -23.73 7.01
CA GLU A 35 -8.21 -22.65 7.95
C GLU A 35 -7.08 -21.73 7.47
N GLY A 36 -6.06 -22.27 6.80
CA GLY A 36 -4.96 -21.47 6.25
C GLY A 36 -5.42 -20.49 5.17
N GLN A 37 -6.45 -20.84 4.41
CA GLN A 37 -7.04 -19.96 3.41
C GLN A 37 -7.85 -18.82 4.06
N SER A 38 -8.64 -19.15 5.08
CA SER A 38 -9.43 -18.17 5.84
C SER A 38 -8.51 -17.18 6.56
N GLY A 39 -7.53 -17.67 7.31
CA GLY A 39 -6.58 -16.83 8.05
C GLY A 39 -5.78 -15.90 7.14
N LEU A 40 -5.31 -16.39 5.98
CA LEU A 40 -4.65 -15.52 5.00
C LEU A 40 -5.61 -14.44 4.48
N SER A 41 -6.86 -14.79 4.15
CA SER A 41 -7.82 -13.85 3.59
C SER A 41 -8.17 -12.72 4.56
N GLU A 42 -8.32 -13.01 5.85
CA GLU A 42 -8.52 -12.01 6.90
C GLU A 42 -7.26 -11.17 7.14
N GLY A 43 -6.10 -11.83 7.17
CA GLY A 43 -4.79 -11.18 7.27
C GLY A 43 -4.52 -10.19 6.14
N LEU A 44 -5.00 -10.47 4.93
CA LEU A 44 -4.89 -9.55 3.79
C LEU A 44 -5.72 -8.27 4.00
N VAL A 45 -6.93 -8.40 4.57
CA VAL A 45 -7.80 -7.25 4.86
C VAL A 45 -7.21 -6.39 5.98
N SER A 46 -6.80 -7.02 7.08
CA SER A 46 -6.21 -6.32 8.22
C SER A 46 -4.86 -5.69 7.85
N GLY A 47 -4.00 -6.43 7.15
CA GLY A 47 -2.72 -5.94 6.66
C GLY A 47 -2.87 -4.72 5.74
N ASN A 48 -3.82 -4.76 4.80
CA ASN A 48 -4.10 -3.59 3.95
C ASN A 48 -4.58 -2.39 4.76
N ARG A 49 -5.40 -2.59 5.81
CA ARG A 49 -5.85 -1.51 6.69
C ARG A 49 -4.69 -0.91 7.48
N VAL A 50 -3.79 -1.73 8.02
CA VAL A 50 -2.61 -1.25 8.74
C VAL A 50 -1.70 -0.45 7.80
N ALA A 51 -1.45 -0.97 6.59
CA ALA A 51 -0.67 -0.26 5.57
C ALA A 51 -1.29 1.09 5.19
N GLN A 52 -2.62 1.20 5.13
CA GLN A 52 -3.33 2.47 4.91
C GLN A 52 -3.08 3.49 6.03
N TYR A 53 -3.00 3.06 7.30
CA TYR A 53 -2.65 3.98 8.39
C TYR A 53 -1.21 4.47 8.27
N PHE A 54 -0.27 3.61 7.88
CA PHE A 54 1.09 4.02 7.57
C PHE A 54 1.18 4.93 6.36
N LEU A 55 0.30 4.76 5.38
CA LEU A 55 0.16 5.67 4.25
C LEU A 55 -0.20 7.08 4.75
N ILE A 56 -1.20 7.20 5.62
CA ILE A 56 -1.58 8.49 6.21
C ILE A 56 -0.42 9.10 6.99
N LEU A 57 0.27 8.29 7.81
CA LEU A 57 1.46 8.74 8.56
C LEU A 57 2.55 9.28 7.61
N SER A 58 2.89 8.53 6.58
CA SER A 58 3.90 8.91 5.58
C SER A 58 3.49 10.17 4.80
N PHE A 59 2.21 10.34 4.48
CA PHE A 59 1.73 11.54 3.78
C PHE A 59 1.87 12.80 4.65
N LEU A 60 1.46 12.73 5.92
CA LEU A 60 1.55 13.86 6.85
C LEU A 60 3.02 14.21 7.17
N THR A 61 3.83 13.20 7.48
CA THR A 61 5.26 13.40 7.75
C THR A 61 6.02 13.87 6.52
N GLY A 62 5.71 13.35 5.33
CA GLY A 62 6.29 13.79 4.06
C GLY A 62 5.94 15.25 3.74
N GLY A 63 4.68 15.64 3.97
CA GLY A 63 4.24 17.03 3.84
C GLY A 63 5.02 17.99 4.73
N TYR A 64 5.28 17.61 5.98
CA TYR A 64 6.16 18.37 6.86
C TYR A 64 7.60 18.41 6.33
N LEU A 65 8.17 17.28 5.90
CA LEU A 65 9.56 17.22 5.44
C LEU A 65 9.81 18.03 4.14
N ILE A 66 8.79 18.17 3.30
CA ILE A 66 8.85 19.04 2.11
C ILE A 66 9.06 20.50 2.51
N SER A 67 8.51 20.96 3.63
CA SER A 67 8.72 22.34 4.10
C SER A 67 10.10 22.59 4.73
N GLN A 68 10.89 21.53 4.94
CA GLN A 68 12.22 21.63 5.57
C GLN A 68 13.37 21.74 4.55
N SER A 69 13.08 21.75 3.24
CA SER A 69 14.12 21.82 2.20
C SER A 69 13.57 22.42 0.90
N GLU A 70 14.46 22.81 -0.01
CA GLU A 70 14.11 23.44 -1.27
C GLU A 70 14.00 22.43 -2.42
N TYR A 71 12.80 21.88 -2.59
CA TYR A 71 12.49 20.98 -3.69
C TYR A 71 11.95 21.73 -4.93
N LYS A 72 12.20 21.18 -6.12
CA LYS A 72 11.52 21.65 -7.35
C LYS A 72 10.02 21.39 -7.23
N VAL A 73 9.22 22.38 -7.63
CA VAL A 73 7.74 22.29 -7.61
C VAL A 73 7.24 21.08 -8.38
N VAL A 74 7.87 20.75 -9.52
CA VAL A 74 7.54 19.56 -10.32
C VAL A 74 7.71 18.27 -9.53
N TRP A 75 8.77 18.14 -8.71
CA TRP A 75 9.00 16.95 -7.88
C TRP A 75 7.93 16.82 -6.80
N ILE A 76 7.59 17.92 -6.12
CA ILE A 76 6.55 17.97 -5.08
C ILE A 76 5.22 17.49 -5.67
N ILE A 77 4.80 18.05 -6.81
CA ILE A 77 3.54 17.68 -7.47
C ILE A 77 3.55 16.19 -7.82
N LEU A 78 4.62 15.72 -8.44
CA LEU A 78 4.74 14.35 -8.93
C LEU A 78 4.66 13.33 -7.78
N VAL A 79 5.37 13.59 -6.68
CA VAL A 79 5.32 12.76 -5.47
C VAL A 79 3.91 12.74 -4.86
N ILE A 80 3.28 13.91 -4.68
CA ILE A 80 1.95 14.00 -4.07
C ILE A 80 0.91 13.24 -4.90
N VAL A 81 0.90 13.42 -6.21
CA VAL A 81 -0.02 12.73 -7.12
C VAL A 81 0.17 11.23 -7.07
N LEU A 82 1.42 10.74 -7.11
CA LEU A 82 1.71 9.31 -7.00
C LEU A 82 1.26 8.75 -5.65
N PHE A 83 1.48 9.48 -4.56
CA PHE A 83 1.08 9.04 -3.23
C PHE A 83 -0.45 8.95 -3.08
N LEU A 84 -1.18 9.92 -3.66
CA LEU A 84 -2.64 9.89 -3.72
C LEU A 84 -3.15 8.75 -4.59
N ALA A 85 -2.48 8.42 -5.70
CA ALA A 85 -2.82 7.28 -6.53
C ALA A 85 -2.65 5.95 -5.77
N VAL A 86 -1.55 5.80 -5.01
CA VAL A 86 -1.34 4.66 -4.10
C VAL A 86 -2.48 4.60 -3.07
N ALA A 87 -2.81 5.72 -2.43
CA ALA A 87 -3.88 5.80 -1.43
C ALA A 87 -5.24 5.38 -1.99
N ALA A 88 -5.60 5.88 -3.16
CA ALA A 88 -6.87 5.57 -3.83
C ALA A 88 -6.97 4.08 -4.18
N LEU A 89 -5.94 3.52 -4.80
CA LEU A 89 -5.91 2.10 -5.17
C LEU A 89 -5.91 1.19 -3.94
N ALA A 90 -5.10 1.51 -2.92
CA ALA A 90 -5.10 0.83 -1.63
C ALA A 90 -6.49 0.83 -0.97
N GLY A 91 -7.17 1.98 -1.00
CA GLY A 91 -8.52 2.17 -0.49
C GLY A 91 -9.54 1.28 -1.20
N ILE A 92 -9.65 1.41 -2.53
CA ILE A 92 -10.61 0.68 -3.36
C ILE A 92 -10.38 -0.84 -3.28
N MET A 93 -9.11 -1.28 -3.19
CA MET A 93 -8.74 -2.70 -3.10
C MET A 93 -9.29 -3.39 -1.84
N THR A 94 -9.60 -2.64 -0.78
CA THR A 94 -10.24 -3.18 0.43
C THR A 94 -11.53 -3.93 0.11
N GLY A 95 -12.31 -3.46 -0.87
CA GLY A 95 -13.56 -4.09 -1.27
C GLY A 95 -13.36 -5.53 -1.80
N PRO A 96 -12.56 -5.72 -2.88
CA PRO A 96 -12.16 -7.03 -3.35
C PRO A 96 -11.55 -7.93 -2.26
N LEU A 97 -10.66 -7.42 -1.41
CA LEU A 97 -10.06 -8.21 -0.33
C LEU A 97 -11.09 -8.75 0.66
N LYS A 98 -12.05 -7.91 1.08
CA LYS A 98 -13.16 -8.36 1.94
C LYS A 98 -14.02 -9.43 1.27
N ARG A 99 -14.31 -9.26 -0.02
CA ARG A 99 -15.11 -10.25 -0.76
C ARG A 99 -14.39 -11.58 -0.91
N ILE A 100 -13.06 -11.60 -1.01
CA ILE A 100 -12.28 -12.84 -0.98
C ILE A 100 -12.53 -13.60 0.32
N ALA A 101 -12.39 -12.93 1.47
CA ALA A 101 -12.62 -13.54 2.77
C ALA A 101 -14.05 -14.08 2.93
N ILE A 102 -15.05 -13.27 2.56
CA ILE A 102 -16.47 -13.68 2.63
C ILE A 102 -16.74 -14.89 1.72
N SER A 103 -16.27 -14.87 0.47
CA SER A 103 -16.47 -15.99 -0.45
C SER A 103 -15.82 -17.28 0.05
N ILE A 104 -14.61 -17.20 0.61
CA ILE A 104 -13.90 -18.37 1.17
C ILE A 104 -14.65 -18.93 2.38
N GLN A 105 -15.08 -18.07 3.31
CA GLN A 105 -15.86 -18.47 4.49
C GLN A 105 -17.19 -19.16 4.11
N ASN A 106 -17.80 -18.73 3.01
CA ASN A 106 -19.05 -19.30 2.50
C ASN A 106 -18.84 -20.52 1.58
N GLY A 107 -17.61 -21.02 1.40
CA GLY A 107 -17.30 -22.13 0.50
C GLY A 107 -17.52 -21.82 -0.99
N GLN A 108 -17.55 -20.53 -1.35
CA GLN A 108 -17.77 -20.05 -2.71
C GLN A 108 -16.44 -19.75 -3.42
N SER A 109 -16.48 -19.74 -4.75
CA SER A 109 -15.32 -19.36 -5.55
C SER A 109 -14.98 -17.87 -5.36
N ALA A 110 -13.77 -17.59 -4.88
CA ALA A 110 -13.24 -16.23 -4.73
C ALA A 110 -12.39 -15.76 -5.93
N SER A 111 -12.26 -16.58 -6.99
CA SER A 111 -11.27 -16.41 -8.07
C SER A 111 -11.32 -15.04 -8.75
N GLY A 112 -12.53 -14.53 -9.05
CA GLY A 112 -12.72 -13.21 -9.65
C GLY A 112 -12.28 -12.06 -8.75
N HIS A 113 -12.56 -12.17 -7.44
CA HIS A 113 -12.14 -11.17 -6.46
C HIS A 113 -10.62 -11.21 -6.22
N ILE A 114 -10.03 -12.41 -6.19
CA ILE A 114 -8.58 -12.62 -6.12
C ILE A 114 -7.90 -11.95 -7.30
N ARG A 115 -8.34 -12.21 -8.55
CA ARG A 115 -7.73 -11.61 -9.74
C ARG A 115 -7.79 -10.08 -9.70
N LYS A 116 -8.95 -9.52 -9.31
CA LYS A 116 -9.12 -8.06 -9.18
C LYS A 116 -8.18 -7.48 -8.12
N ALA A 117 -8.13 -8.06 -6.92
CA ALA A 117 -7.23 -7.61 -5.85
C ALA A 117 -5.75 -7.75 -6.24
N GLN A 118 -5.41 -8.81 -6.98
CA GLN A 118 -4.05 -9.04 -7.45
C GLN A 118 -3.62 -8.00 -8.49
N THR A 119 -4.47 -7.67 -9.47
CA THR A 119 -4.17 -6.60 -10.43
C THR A 119 -3.99 -5.25 -9.73
N MET A 120 -4.89 -4.91 -8.80
CA MET A 120 -4.79 -3.65 -8.04
C MET A 120 -3.52 -3.59 -7.20
N SER A 121 -3.14 -4.69 -6.53
CA SER A 121 -1.90 -4.74 -5.74
C SER A 121 -0.64 -4.67 -6.60
N PHE A 122 -0.63 -5.19 -7.82
CA PHE A 122 0.46 -4.96 -8.77
C PHE A 122 0.57 -3.48 -9.18
N LEU A 123 -0.55 -2.80 -9.41
CA LEU A 123 -0.53 -1.36 -9.69
C LEU A 123 0.02 -0.57 -8.51
N VAL A 124 -0.42 -0.89 -7.29
CA VAL A 124 0.09 -0.27 -6.06
C VAL A 124 1.59 -0.53 -5.88
N LEU A 125 2.06 -1.76 -6.12
CA LEU A 125 3.48 -2.12 -6.10
C LEU A 125 4.29 -1.21 -7.02
N ILE A 126 3.89 -1.11 -8.29
CA ILE A 126 4.62 -0.32 -9.30
C ILE A 126 4.67 1.15 -8.87
N LEU A 127 3.52 1.73 -8.51
CA LEU A 127 3.46 3.12 -8.05
C LEU A 127 4.33 3.35 -6.80
N TYR A 128 4.30 2.42 -5.84
CA TYR A 128 5.09 2.55 -4.62
C TYR A 128 6.59 2.46 -4.90
N VAL A 129 7.03 1.59 -5.80
CA VAL A 129 8.44 1.54 -6.25
C VAL A 129 8.86 2.85 -6.89
N VAL A 130 8.00 3.46 -7.72
CA VAL A 130 8.27 4.79 -8.30
C VAL A 130 8.37 5.86 -7.20
N VAL A 131 7.47 5.85 -6.21
CA VAL A 131 7.55 6.74 -5.04
C VAL A 131 8.89 6.56 -4.30
N LEU A 132 9.31 5.32 -4.02
CA LEU A 132 10.58 5.05 -3.36
C LEU A 132 11.78 5.58 -4.15
N TYR A 133 11.78 5.42 -5.47
CA TYR A 133 12.83 5.94 -6.34
C TYR A 133 12.92 7.48 -6.23
N LEU A 134 11.79 8.18 -6.32
CA LEU A 134 11.75 9.64 -6.25
C LEU A 134 12.14 10.18 -4.87
N MET A 135 11.82 9.45 -3.81
CA MET A 135 12.25 9.77 -2.45
C MET A 135 13.74 9.55 -2.24
N LYS A 136 14.31 8.52 -2.87
CA LYS A 136 15.75 8.25 -2.83
C LYS A 136 16.55 9.26 -3.64
N TYR A 137 16.00 9.71 -4.77
CA TYR A 137 16.63 10.65 -5.72
C TYR A 137 15.76 11.91 -5.91
N PRO A 138 15.66 12.78 -4.90
CA PRO A 138 14.84 13.98 -4.98
C PRO A 138 15.44 15.05 -5.90
N MET A 139 14.58 15.89 -6.49
CA MET A 139 15.01 17.04 -7.30
C MET A 139 15.01 18.32 -6.46
N TYR A 140 16.20 18.81 -6.14
CA TYR A 140 16.40 20.09 -5.43
C TYR A 140 16.42 21.27 -6.40
N ARG A 141 16.10 22.46 -5.88
CA ARG A 141 16.23 23.72 -6.63
C ARG A 141 17.69 24.06 -6.91
#